data_AF-A0A3T0CVG3-F1
#
_entry.id   AF-A0A3T0CVG3-F1
#
_cell.length_a   1.000
_cell.length_b   1.000
_cell.length_c   1.000
_cell.angle_alpha   90.00
_cell.angle_beta   90.00
_cell.angle_gamma   90.00
#
_symmetry.space_group_name_H-M   'P 1'
#
loop_
_entity.id
_entity.type
_entity.pdbx_description
1 polymer ?
#
loop_
_entity_poly.entity_id
_entity_poly.type
_entity_poly.pdbx_seq_one_letter_code
_entity_poly.pdbx_strand_id
1 'polypeptide(L)'
;MTDLNWIFDTGFWGMRFYDMPNFLICVVFVLLAGRALKVPASYQGVLLFHCALPLMLNGVLFSYGYMPDAFKYWWEFNAIRGGELSIYEAWTGGTVERAALYFSAMPFPFAVTPLSLGFFNSFLYSALFFWLYRKNVFTPISLWFYLLYPSLALYTGMGLRDTFIFVFMILAVQWTREGRWWLATVPLYLLYLIKFQNFFILGPILLLYSVFGIRHSGVSGGKAVAVLIIAAITLAVISPIALPEINKFRSAMFVEDGGNIEDVELIGSPGEFVASGLVSGIYFLAKPFLWEASNPLQLIQAAENMLVLLLLALIVRVAWKQVPRKLMFWLLFMALALSVYGLVVFNYGTAARYRYPFVVIFVLFVCADCEVRRFLSVSFRGWRRSGLRRTA
;
A
#
# COMPACT_ATOMS: atom_id res chain seq x y z
N MET A 1 -23.00 -6.29 23.83
CA MET A 1 -23.36 -6.95 22.56
C MET A 1 -24.64 -7.77 22.68
N THR A 2 -25.59 -7.63 21.75
CA THR A 2 -26.33 -8.83 21.27
C THR A 2 -25.29 -9.74 20.66
N ASP A 3 -25.16 -10.94 21.22
CA ASP A 3 -24.10 -11.90 20.91
C ASP A 3 -23.98 -12.16 19.40
N LEU A 4 -23.09 -11.44 18.69
CA LEU A 4 -22.91 -11.59 17.23
C LEU A 4 -22.37 -12.97 16.83
N ASN A 5 -22.09 -13.84 17.81
CA ASN A 5 -21.71 -15.22 17.57
C ASN A 5 -22.76 -16.00 16.77
N TRP A 6 -24.04 -15.61 16.85
CA TRP A 6 -25.12 -16.21 16.04
C TRP A 6 -24.81 -16.19 14.55
N ILE A 7 -23.99 -15.25 14.07
CA ILE A 7 -23.68 -15.16 12.64
C ILE A 7 -22.84 -16.32 12.14
N PHE A 8 -22.00 -16.89 12.99
CA PHE A 8 -21.21 -18.07 12.65
C PHE A 8 -22.09 -19.32 12.54
N ASP A 9 -23.25 -19.34 13.23
CA ASP A 9 -24.23 -20.42 13.14
C ASP A 9 -25.00 -20.41 11.81
N THR A 10 -25.03 -19.28 11.10
CA THR A 10 -25.70 -19.16 9.79
C THR A 10 -24.94 -19.83 8.64
N GLY A 11 -23.71 -20.30 8.92
CA GLY A 11 -22.86 -20.99 7.96
C GLY A 11 -22.34 -20.12 6.82
N PHE A 12 -21.68 -20.78 5.86
CA PHE A 12 -20.96 -20.14 4.75
C PHE A 12 -21.84 -19.20 3.89
N TRP A 13 -23.08 -19.61 3.62
CA TRP A 13 -24.02 -18.88 2.78
C TRP A 13 -24.71 -17.75 3.53
N GLY A 14 -25.05 -17.96 4.81
CA GLY A 14 -25.70 -16.96 5.64
C GLY A 14 -24.84 -15.70 5.79
N MET A 15 -23.56 -15.86 6.15
CA MET A 15 -22.62 -14.74 6.27
C MET A 15 -22.55 -13.89 4.99
N ARG A 16 -22.51 -14.52 3.81
CA ARG A 16 -22.44 -13.80 2.52
C ARG A 16 -23.71 -13.07 2.18
N PHE A 17 -24.85 -13.64 2.54
CA PHE A 17 -26.15 -13.02 2.31
C PHE A 17 -26.26 -11.68 3.06
N TYR A 18 -25.79 -11.62 4.31
CA TYR A 18 -25.80 -10.37 5.11
C TYR A 18 -24.89 -9.28 4.53
N ASP A 19 -23.90 -9.64 3.72
CA ASP A 19 -22.97 -8.69 3.10
C ASP A 19 -23.35 -8.27 1.67
N MET A 20 -24.39 -8.87 1.09
CA MET A 20 -24.88 -8.47 -0.23
C MET A 20 -25.21 -6.97 -0.36
N PRO A 21 -25.78 -6.28 0.67
CA PRO A 21 -25.96 -4.84 0.61
C PRO A 21 -24.64 -4.07 0.40
N ASN A 22 -23.57 -4.45 1.10
CA ASN A 22 -22.25 -3.82 0.97
C ASN A 22 -21.66 -4.05 -0.43
N PHE A 23 -21.79 -5.27 -0.95
CA PHE A 23 -21.41 -5.60 -2.33
C PHE A 23 -22.16 -4.73 -3.34
N LEU A 24 -23.49 -4.61 -3.20
CA LEU A 24 -24.32 -3.80 -4.10
C LEU A 24 -23.95 -2.32 -4.06
N ILE A 25 -23.65 -1.76 -2.88
CA ILE A 25 -23.15 -0.38 -2.76
C ILE A 25 -21.88 -0.19 -3.57
N CYS A 26 -20.92 -1.12 -3.48
CA CYS A 26 -19.67 -1.06 -4.25
C CYS A 26 -19.93 -1.14 -5.76
N VAL A 27 -20.78 -2.06 -6.20
CA VAL A 27 -21.16 -2.23 -7.62
C VAL A 27 -21.83 -0.97 -8.16
N VAL A 28 -22.84 -0.45 -7.45
CA VAL A 28 -23.55 0.76 -7.85
C VAL A 28 -22.59 1.94 -7.92
N PHE A 29 -21.70 2.09 -6.94
CA PHE A 29 -20.68 3.13 -6.95
C PHE A 29 -19.79 3.04 -8.20
N VAL A 30 -19.26 1.86 -8.53
CA VAL A 30 -18.41 1.65 -9.72
C VAL A 30 -19.15 1.98 -11.01
N LEU A 31 -20.40 1.55 -11.15
CA LEU A 31 -21.21 1.83 -12.34
C LEU A 31 -21.55 3.32 -12.48
N LEU A 32 -21.95 3.98 -11.39
CA LEU A 32 -22.29 5.40 -11.40
C LEU A 32 -21.05 6.27 -11.64
N ALA A 33 -19.97 6.05 -10.90
CA ALA A 33 -18.72 6.80 -11.07
C ALA A 33 -18.07 6.51 -12.44
N GLY A 34 -18.12 5.26 -12.90
CA GLY A 34 -17.64 4.84 -14.21
C GLY A 34 -18.38 5.54 -15.36
N ARG A 35 -19.71 5.62 -15.29
CA ARG A 35 -20.52 6.40 -16.23
C ARG A 35 -20.24 7.89 -16.15
N ALA A 36 -20.21 8.47 -14.95
CA ALA A 36 -19.99 9.90 -14.74
C ALA A 36 -18.62 10.37 -15.27
N LEU A 37 -17.58 9.55 -15.12
CA LEU A 37 -16.22 9.84 -15.58
C LEU A 37 -15.89 9.27 -16.96
N LYS A 38 -16.86 8.66 -17.65
CA LYS A 38 -16.70 8.04 -18.98
C LYS A 38 -15.55 7.02 -19.03
N VAL A 39 -15.40 6.23 -17.97
CA VAL A 39 -14.36 5.20 -17.87
C VAL A 39 -14.71 4.04 -18.81
N PRO A 40 -13.75 3.49 -19.58
CA PRO A 40 -13.98 2.32 -20.43
C PRO A 40 -14.58 1.12 -19.68
N ALA A 41 -15.47 0.39 -20.34
CA ALA A 41 -16.16 -0.77 -19.76
C ALA A 41 -15.19 -1.87 -19.31
N SER A 42 -14.04 -2.02 -19.98
CA SER A 42 -13.01 -2.98 -19.56
C SER A 42 -12.45 -2.70 -18.17
N TYR A 43 -12.20 -1.42 -17.85
CA TYR A 43 -11.71 -1.03 -16.51
C TYR A 43 -12.80 -1.17 -15.46
N GLN A 44 -14.04 -0.80 -15.81
CA GLN A 44 -15.20 -1.01 -14.93
C GLN A 44 -15.39 -2.50 -14.63
N GLY A 45 -15.25 -3.38 -15.63
CA GLY A 45 -15.34 -4.83 -15.45
C GLY A 45 -14.33 -5.37 -14.44
N VAL A 46 -13.08 -4.91 -14.50
CA VAL A 46 -12.07 -5.29 -13.51
C VAL A 46 -12.39 -4.72 -12.13
N LEU A 47 -12.84 -3.47 -12.01
CA LEU A 47 -13.27 -2.91 -10.73
C LEU A 47 -14.47 -3.66 -10.13
N LEU A 48 -15.42 -4.11 -10.95
CA LEU A 48 -16.53 -4.95 -10.49
C LEU A 48 -16.04 -6.31 -9.96
N PHE A 49 -15.00 -6.87 -10.57
CA PHE A 49 -14.33 -8.06 -10.03
C PHE A 49 -13.67 -7.77 -8.67
N HIS A 50 -13.03 -6.60 -8.51
CA HIS A 50 -12.50 -6.17 -7.21
C HIS A 50 -13.60 -6.06 -6.15
N CYS A 51 -14.80 -5.56 -6.50
CA CYS A 51 -15.93 -5.54 -5.56
C CYS A 51 -16.36 -6.93 -5.09
N ALA A 52 -16.11 -7.99 -5.87
CA ALA A 52 -16.44 -9.37 -5.51
C ALA A 52 -15.35 -10.07 -4.69
N LEU A 53 -14.13 -9.51 -4.62
CA LEU A 53 -13.00 -10.13 -3.91
C LEU A 53 -13.29 -10.45 -2.44
N PRO A 54 -13.96 -9.61 -1.64
CA PRO A 54 -14.27 -9.96 -0.26
C PRO A 54 -15.03 -11.28 -0.10
N LEU A 55 -15.90 -11.63 -1.06
CA LEU A 55 -16.66 -12.90 -1.08
C LEU A 55 -15.80 -14.11 -1.49
N MET A 56 -14.79 -13.87 -2.33
CA MET A 56 -13.91 -14.90 -2.90
C MET A 56 -12.68 -15.17 -2.03
N LEU A 57 -12.27 -14.20 -1.21
CA LEU A 57 -11.08 -14.34 -0.37
C LEU A 57 -11.45 -14.95 0.99
N ASN A 58 -12.43 -14.36 1.69
CA ASN A 58 -12.75 -14.71 3.06
C ASN A 58 -13.66 -15.93 3.15
N GLY A 59 -13.18 -17.01 3.77
CA GLY A 59 -13.89 -18.28 3.90
C GLY A 59 -13.84 -19.19 2.66
N VAL A 60 -13.13 -18.78 1.59
CA VAL A 60 -12.88 -19.61 0.40
C VAL A 60 -11.40 -19.83 0.20
N LEU A 61 -10.65 -18.76 -0.08
CA LEU A 61 -9.19 -18.85 -0.24
C LEU A 61 -8.47 -18.85 1.10
N PHE A 62 -8.92 -18.01 2.04
CA PHE A 62 -8.39 -17.93 3.39
C PHE A 62 -9.47 -18.28 4.40
N SER A 63 -9.12 -19.06 5.42
CA SER A 63 -9.99 -19.20 6.58
C SER A 63 -10.16 -17.84 7.25
N TYR A 64 -11.30 -17.60 7.89
CA TYR A 64 -11.54 -16.33 8.57
C TYR A 64 -10.44 -16.02 9.61
N GLY A 65 -9.95 -17.06 10.30
CA GLY A 65 -8.88 -16.93 11.30
C GLY A 65 -7.47 -16.78 10.72
N TYR A 66 -7.28 -16.88 9.40
CA TYR A 66 -5.95 -16.75 8.78
C TYR A 66 -5.32 -15.38 9.03
N MET A 67 -6.14 -14.32 9.08
CA MET A 67 -5.72 -12.96 9.41
C MET A 67 -6.49 -12.47 10.64
N PRO A 68 -6.02 -12.76 11.86
CA PRO A 68 -6.74 -12.44 13.09
C PRO A 68 -6.97 -10.94 13.27
N ASP A 69 -6.13 -10.09 12.65
CA ASP A 69 -6.30 -8.64 12.61
C ASP A 69 -7.70 -8.22 12.11
N ALA A 70 -8.25 -8.90 11.10
CA ALA A 70 -9.54 -8.54 10.52
C ALA A 70 -10.68 -8.68 11.54
N PHE A 71 -10.63 -9.70 12.38
CA PHE A 71 -11.57 -9.88 13.49
C PHE A 71 -11.41 -8.81 14.56
N LYS A 72 -10.17 -8.51 14.95
CA LYS A 72 -9.89 -7.45 15.93
C LYS A 72 -10.45 -6.10 15.46
N TYR A 73 -10.21 -5.72 14.20
CA TYR A 73 -10.77 -4.49 13.65
C TYR A 73 -12.29 -4.52 13.60
N TRP A 74 -12.91 -5.66 13.27
CA TRP A 74 -14.36 -5.80 13.22
C TRP A 74 -15.03 -5.71 14.59
N TRP A 75 -14.45 -6.32 15.62
CA TRP A 75 -14.97 -6.22 16.99
C TRP A 75 -14.88 -4.78 17.51
N GLU A 76 -13.72 -4.15 17.41
CA GLU A 76 -13.53 -2.77 17.85
C GLU A 76 -14.43 -1.81 17.06
N PHE A 77 -14.60 -2.05 15.76
CA PHE A 77 -15.50 -1.26 14.93
C PHE A 77 -16.95 -1.32 15.45
N ASN A 78 -17.43 -2.51 15.84
CA ASN A 78 -18.78 -2.69 16.36
C ASN A 78 -18.92 -2.12 17.76
N ALA A 79 -17.88 -2.21 18.60
CA ALA A 79 -17.87 -1.56 19.90
C ALA A 79 -18.00 -0.03 19.76
N ILE A 80 -17.29 0.58 18.80
CA ILE A 80 -17.39 2.02 18.53
C ILE A 80 -18.78 2.41 18.04
N ARG A 81 -19.33 1.68 17.06
CA ARG A 81 -20.67 2.00 16.51
C ARG A 81 -21.82 1.66 17.44
N GLY A 82 -21.64 0.66 18.30
CA GLY A 82 -22.58 0.29 19.34
C GLY A 82 -22.56 1.24 20.55
N GLY A 83 -21.58 2.14 20.62
CA GLY A 83 -21.41 3.08 21.74
C GLY A 83 -20.77 2.45 22.99
N GLU A 84 -20.24 1.22 22.89
CA GLU A 84 -19.52 0.54 23.97
C GLU A 84 -18.10 1.08 24.14
N LEU A 85 -17.46 1.47 23.03
CA LEU A 85 -16.17 2.15 23.02
C LEU A 85 -16.36 3.59 22.54
N SER A 86 -15.97 4.58 23.36
CA SER A 86 -16.10 5.97 22.96
C SER A 86 -15.10 6.33 21.85
N ILE A 87 -15.42 7.36 21.06
CA ILE A 87 -14.51 7.89 20.02
C ILE A 87 -13.18 8.34 20.64
N TYR A 88 -13.21 8.91 21.84
CA TYR A 88 -12.02 9.38 22.54
C TYR A 88 -11.11 8.21 22.94
N GLU A 89 -11.69 7.15 23.54
CA GLU A 89 -10.94 5.95 23.91
C GLU A 89 -10.33 5.28 22.67
N ALA A 90 -11.10 5.13 21.59
CA ALA A 90 -10.61 4.54 20.34
C ALA A 90 -9.47 5.37 19.71
N TRP A 91 -9.53 6.69 19.84
CA TRP A 91 -8.50 7.60 19.36
C TRP A 91 -7.20 7.51 20.18
N THR A 92 -7.31 7.51 21.51
CA THR A 92 -6.15 7.42 22.42
C THR A 92 -5.61 6.00 22.56
N GLY A 93 -6.38 5.00 22.16
CA GLY A 93 -6.07 3.58 22.27
C GLY A 93 -4.95 3.11 21.36
N GLY A 94 -4.87 1.78 21.22
CA GLY A 94 -3.90 1.10 20.40
C GLY A 94 -4.12 1.29 18.90
N THR A 95 -3.25 0.64 18.13
CA THR A 95 -3.28 0.75 16.66
C THR A 95 -4.45 0.00 16.02
N VAL A 96 -5.15 -0.85 16.77
CA VAL A 96 -6.33 -1.59 16.32
C VAL A 96 -7.56 -0.71 16.42
N GLU A 97 -7.73 -0.05 17.55
CA GLU A 97 -8.82 0.84 17.89
C GLU A 97 -8.83 2.07 16.97
N ARG A 98 -7.65 2.64 16.69
CA ARG A 98 -7.51 3.73 15.71
C ARG A 98 -7.86 3.31 14.29
N ALA A 99 -7.52 2.07 13.90
CA ALA A 99 -7.91 1.55 12.59
C ALA A 99 -9.43 1.30 12.50
N ALA A 100 -10.01 0.73 13.57
CA ALA A 100 -11.44 0.53 13.70
C ALA A 100 -12.22 1.86 13.69
N LEU A 101 -11.67 2.91 14.28
CA LEU A 101 -12.22 4.26 14.22
C LEU A 101 -12.32 4.78 12.78
N TYR A 102 -11.32 4.49 11.94
CA TYR A 102 -11.40 4.87 10.51
C TYR A 102 -12.45 4.08 9.75
N PHE A 103 -12.58 2.78 10.03
CA PHE A 103 -13.68 1.99 9.48
C PHE A 103 -15.04 2.52 9.97
N SER A 104 -15.17 2.87 11.24
CA SER A 104 -16.44 3.30 11.83
C SER A 104 -16.92 4.63 11.26
N ALA A 105 -15.99 5.50 10.85
CA ALA A 105 -16.28 6.76 10.17
C ALA A 105 -16.81 6.60 8.73
N MET A 106 -16.67 5.43 8.10
CA MET A 106 -17.15 5.22 6.73
C MET A 106 -18.68 5.11 6.67
N PRO A 107 -19.38 5.74 5.73
CA PRO A 107 -20.84 5.78 5.72
C PRO A 107 -21.51 4.51 5.17
N PHE A 108 -20.98 3.33 5.51
CA PHE A 108 -21.57 2.04 5.16
C PHE A 108 -22.54 1.57 6.25
N PRO A 109 -23.76 1.16 5.89
CA PRO A 109 -24.80 0.84 6.87
C PRO A 109 -24.62 -0.52 7.57
N PHE A 110 -23.98 -1.50 6.92
CA PHE A 110 -23.93 -2.87 7.43
C PHE A 110 -22.49 -3.33 7.67
N ALA A 111 -22.22 -3.87 8.86
CA ALA A 111 -20.94 -4.47 9.19
C ALA A 111 -21.14 -5.70 10.07
N VAL A 112 -22.05 -6.57 9.61
CA VAL A 112 -22.54 -7.70 10.39
C VAL A 112 -21.48 -8.80 10.49
N THR A 113 -20.58 -8.94 9.50
CA THR A 113 -19.52 -9.94 9.50
C THR A 113 -18.13 -9.28 9.36
N PRO A 114 -17.04 -10.01 9.64
CA PRO A 114 -15.69 -9.57 9.28
C PRO A 114 -15.47 -9.32 7.78
N LEU A 115 -16.26 -9.96 6.89
CA LEU A 115 -16.18 -9.74 5.45
C LEU A 115 -16.60 -8.32 5.07
N SER A 116 -17.50 -7.71 5.86
CA SER A 116 -18.00 -6.36 5.61
C SER A 116 -16.87 -5.34 5.48
N LEU A 117 -15.83 -5.44 6.32
CA LEU A 117 -14.68 -4.54 6.26
C LEU A 117 -13.88 -4.69 4.95
N GLY A 118 -13.91 -5.88 4.32
CA GLY A 118 -13.33 -6.09 2.99
C GLY A 118 -14.06 -5.28 1.90
N PHE A 119 -15.38 -5.14 1.99
CA PHE A 119 -16.14 -4.28 1.08
C PHE A 119 -15.86 -2.80 1.30
N PHE A 120 -15.64 -2.38 2.55
CA PHE A 120 -15.27 -1.00 2.87
C PHE A 120 -13.94 -0.67 2.19
N ASN A 121 -12.97 -1.58 2.29
CA ASN A 121 -11.69 -1.44 1.59
C ASN A 121 -11.83 -1.45 0.06
N SER A 122 -12.67 -2.33 -0.48
CA SER A 122 -12.95 -2.38 -1.94
C SER A 122 -13.57 -1.09 -2.45
N PHE A 123 -14.44 -0.46 -1.65
CA PHE A 123 -14.99 0.86 -1.94
C PHE A 123 -13.91 1.94 -1.92
N LEU A 124 -13.05 1.96 -0.89
CA LEU A 124 -11.94 2.93 -0.81
C LEU A 124 -10.97 2.79 -1.99
N TYR A 125 -10.62 1.55 -2.35
CA TYR A 125 -9.81 1.26 -3.53
C TYR A 125 -10.46 1.80 -4.81
N SER A 126 -11.75 1.54 -5.01
CA SER A 126 -12.49 2.02 -6.19
C SER A 126 -12.60 3.54 -6.21
N ALA A 127 -12.86 4.17 -5.06
CA ALA A 127 -12.94 5.62 -4.93
C ALA A 127 -11.58 6.28 -5.25
N LEU A 128 -10.49 5.69 -4.75
CA LEU A 128 -9.14 6.14 -5.06
C LEU A 128 -8.84 6.00 -6.56
N PHE A 129 -9.23 4.89 -7.20
CA PHE A 129 -9.11 4.73 -8.65
C PHE A 129 -9.78 5.87 -9.40
N PHE A 130 -11.06 6.16 -9.13
CA PHE A 130 -11.78 7.21 -9.85
C PHE A 130 -11.20 8.60 -9.59
N TRP A 131 -10.71 8.85 -8.37
CA TRP A 131 -10.02 10.09 -8.03
C TRP A 131 -8.72 10.24 -8.84
N LEU A 132 -7.86 9.21 -8.87
CA LEU A 132 -6.62 9.19 -9.66
C LEU A 132 -6.89 9.29 -11.17
N TYR A 133 -7.96 8.66 -11.65
CA TYR A 133 -8.40 8.73 -13.03
C TYR A 133 -8.79 10.16 -13.43
N ARG A 134 -9.62 10.81 -12.60
CA ARG A 134 -10.00 12.23 -12.79
C ARG A 134 -8.78 13.16 -12.75
N LYS A 135 -7.80 12.85 -11.91
CA LYS A 135 -6.53 13.59 -11.81
C LYS A 135 -5.54 13.33 -12.95
N ASN A 136 -5.88 12.44 -13.90
CA ASN A 136 -5.00 12.04 -15.00
C ASN A 136 -3.62 11.53 -14.53
N VAL A 137 -3.56 10.86 -13.38
CA VAL A 137 -2.31 10.25 -12.88
C VAL A 137 -1.95 8.99 -13.68
N PHE A 138 -2.96 8.26 -14.12
CA PHE A 138 -2.77 6.99 -14.83
C PHE A 138 -2.17 7.16 -16.24
N THR A 139 -1.13 6.38 -16.51
CA THR A 139 -0.71 6.01 -17.88
C THR A 139 -1.29 4.63 -18.22
N PRO A 140 -1.26 4.17 -19.49
CA PRO A 140 -1.77 2.85 -19.85
C PRO A 140 -1.13 1.72 -19.02
N ILE A 141 0.18 1.82 -18.77
CA ILE A 141 0.93 0.83 -17.99
C ILE A 141 0.50 0.89 -16.52
N SER A 142 0.53 2.08 -15.91
CA SER A 142 0.26 2.20 -14.48
C SER A 142 -1.21 1.94 -14.13
N LEU A 143 -2.13 2.19 -15.05
CA LEU A 143 -3.54 1.85 -14.91
C LEU A 143 -3.75 0.34 -14.83
N TRP A 144 -3.21 -0.41 -15.78
CA TRP A 144 -3.36 -1.86 -15.79
C TRP A 144 -2.61 -2.51 -14.65
N PHE A 145 -1.44 -1.99 -14.28
CA PHE A 145 -0.75 -2.43 -13.07
C PHE A 145 -1.63 -2.24 -11.83
N TYR A 146 -2.21 -1.05 -11.63
CA TYR A 146 -3.09 -0.78 -10.49
C TYR A 146 -4.31 -1.71 -10.44
N LEU A 147 -4.88 -2.05 -11.60
CA LEU A 147 -6.06 -2.91 -11.67
C LEU A 147 -5.74 -4.41 -11.53
N LEU A 148 -4.56 -4.86 -11.95
CA LEU A 148 -4.24 -6.29 -12.07
C LEU A 148 -3.16 -6.77 -11.09
N TYR A 149 -2.54 -5.88 -10.31
CA TYR A 149 -1.50 -6.26 -9.35
C TYR A 149 -2.11 -7.14 -8.23
N PRO A 150 -1.76 -8.45 -8.16
CA PRO A 150 -2.47 -9.39 -7.30
C PRO A 150 -2.38 -9.05 -5.81
N SER A 151 -1.20 -8.63 -5.31
CA SER A 151 -1.05 -8.21 -3.91
C SER A 151 -1.98 -7.05 -3.57
N LEU A 152 -2.10 -6.05 -4.45
CA LEU A 152 -2.99 -4.92 -4.23
C LEU A 152 -4.46 -5.38 -4.20
N ALA A 153 -4.85 -6.25 -5.13
CA ALA A 153 -6.20 -6.84 -5.15
C ALA A 153 -6.49 -7.63 -3.86
N LEU A 154 -5.54 -8.47 -3.44
CA LEU A 154 -5.64 -9.30 -2.25
C LEU A 154 -5.86 -8.44 -0.99
N TYR A 155 -4.96 -7.50 -0.72
CA TYR A 155 -5.02 -6.71 0.52
C TYR A 155 -6.18 -5.70 0.56
N THR A 156 -6.65 -5.24 -0.60
CA THR A 156 -7.85 -4.37 -0.67
C THR A 156 -9.17 -5.15 -0.60
N GLY A 157 -9.17 -6.45 -0.90
CA GLY A 157 -10.32 -7.33 -0.71
C GLY A 157 -10.46 -7.90 0.71
N MET A 158 -9.46 -7.71 1.58
CA MET A 158 -9.50 -8.15 2.98
C MET A 158 -9.81 -7.00 3.93
N GLY A 159 -10.39 -7.30 5.10
CA GLY A 159 -10.77 -6.30 6.12
C GLY A 159 -9.61 -5.76 6.95
N LEU A 160 -8.48 -5.40 6.32
CA LEU A 160 -7.27 -4.93 7.00
C LEU A 160 -7.10 -3.41 6.93
N ARG A 161 -6.38 -2.84 7.89
CA ARG A 161 -6.04 -1.41 7.91
C ARG A 161 -5.11 -0.94 6.77
N ASP A 162 -4.45 -1.85 6.09
CA ASP A 162 -3.44 -1.56 5.06
C ASP A 162 -3.99 -0.75 3.89
N THR A 163 -5.27 -0.90 3.57
CA THR A 163 -5.94 -0.11 2.54
C THR A 163 -5.99 1.37 2.91
N PHE A 164 -6.25 1.72 4.17
CA PHE A 164 -6.18 3.12 4.63
C PHE A 164 -4.77 3.68 4.51
N ILE A 165 -3.77 2.91 4.97
CA ILE A 165 -2.36 3.28 4.86
C ILE A 165 -1.99 3.56 3.40
N PHE A 166 -2.34 2.65 2.51
CA PHE A 166 -2.14 2.78 1.07
C PHE A 166 -2.80 4.04 0.49
N VAL A 167 -4.08 4.28 0.80
CA VAL A 167 -4.83 5.46 0.36
C VAL A 167 -4.16 6.74 0.85
N PHE A 168 -3.85 6.84 2.14
CA PHE A 168 -3.21 8.03 2.71
C PHE A 168 -1.84 8.30 2.10
N MET A 169 -1.04 7.26 1.89
CA MET A 169 0.26 7.42 1.23
C MET A 169 0.11 7.95 -0.20
N ILE A 170 -0.84 7.43 -1.00
CA ILE A 170 -1.09 7.94 -2.35
C ILE A 170 -1.59 9.39 -2.34
N LEU A 171 -2.53 9.73 -1.45
CA LEU A 171 -3.05 11.09 -1.31
C LEU A 171 -1.93 12.08 -0.95
N ALA A 172 -1.09 11.72 0.02
CA ALA A 172 0.07 12.53 0.43
C ALA A 172 1.03 12.77 -0.75
N VAL A 173 1.42 11.71 -1.46
CA VAL A 173 2.34 11.82 -2.60
C VAL A 173 1.74 12.67 -3.72
N GLN A 174 0.47 12.44 -4.08
CA GLN A 174 -0.17 13.16 -5.18
C GLN A 174 -0.36 14.65 -4.85
N TRP A 175 -0.75 15.01 -3.63
CA TRP A 175 -0.86 16.43 -3.25
C TRP A 175 0.49 17.13 -3.16
N THR A 176 1.53 16.45 -2.66
CA THR A 176 2.90 16.98 -2.71
C THR A 176 3.37 17.19 -4.15
N ARG A 177 3.10 16.25 -5.05
CA ARG A 177 3.39 16.35 -6.49
C ARG A 177 2.63 17.51 -7.17
N GLU A 178 1.40 17.77 -6.74
CA GLU A 178 0.62 18.94 -7.17
C GLU A 178 1.12 20.27 -6.58
N GLY A 179 2.15 20.26 -5.71
CA GLY A 179 2.69 21.45 -5.03
C GLY A 179 1.83 21.92 -3.85
N ARG A 180 0.81 21.15 -3.48
CA ARG A 180 -0.13 21.44 -2.39
C ARG A 180 0.36 20.74 -1.11
N TRP A 181 1.56 21.08 -0.67
CA TRP A 181 2.24 20.42 0.45
C TRP A 181 1.46 20.51 1.77
N TRP A 182 0.74 21.61 1.99
CA TRP A 182 -0.11 21.79 3.17
C TRP A 182 -1.33 20.84 3.17
N LEU A 183 -1.84 20.42 2.01
CA LEU A 183 -2.89 19.41 1.96
C LEU A 183 -2.33 18.01 2.24
N ALA A 184 -1.06 17.77 1.87
CA ALA A 184 -0.40 16.49 2.15
C ALA A 184 -0.18 16.23 3.65
N THR A 185 -0.23 17.25 4.51
CA THR A 185 -0.09 17.08 5.97
C THR A 185 -1.28 16.34 6.58
N VAL A 186 -2.49 16.49 6.02
CA VAL A 186 -3.70 15.80 6.51
C VAL A 186 -3.57 14.27 6.40
N PRO A 187 -3.29 13.67 5.23
CA PRO A 187 -3.13 12.22 5.11
C PRO A 187 -1.85 11.74 5.81
N LEU A 188 -0.79 12.56 5.90
CA LEU A 188 0.38 12.22 6.70
C LEU A 188 0.05 12.14 8.20
N TYR A 189 -0.79 13.04 8.71
CA TYR A 189 -1.26 13.00 10.09
C TYR A 189 -2.12 11.76 10.35
N LEU A 190 -3.07 11.44 9.47
CA LEU A 190 -3.86 10.20 9.58
C LEU A 190 -3.00 8.95 9.49
N LEU A 191 -1.96 8.97 8.66
CA LEU A 191 -0.97 7.92 8.53
C LEU A 191 -0.14 7.76 9.81
N TYR A 192 0.27 8.85 10.45
CA TYR A 192 1.00 8.83 11.72
C TYR A 192 0.20 8.11 12.81
N LEU A 193 -1.10 8.38 12.91
CA LEU A 193 -1.97 7.80 13.94
C LEU A 193 -2.15 6.30 13.81
N ILE A 194 -2.26 5.78 12.56
CA ILE A 194 -2.51 4.37 12.31
C ILE A 194 -1.23 3.54 12.11
N LYS A 195 -0.19 4.14 11.52
CA LYS A 195 1.08 3.47 11.21
C LYS A 195 2.22 4.49 11.14
N PHE A 196 2.70 4.87 12.32
CA PHE A 196 3.77 5.84 12.50
C PHE A 196 5.04 5.51 11.68
N GLN A 197 5.36 4.22 11.47
CA GLN A 197 6.51 3.83 10.66
C GLN A 197 6.39 4.33 9.21
N ASN A 198 5.21 4.20 8.59
CA ASN A 198 4.99 4.69 7.23
C ASN A 198 5.05 6.21 7.15
N PHE A 199 4.64 6.91 8.20
CA PHE A 199 4.80 8.36 8.30
C PHE A 199 6.28 8.76 8.31
N PHE A 200 7.12 8.11 9.14
CA PHE A 200 8.55 8.42 9.20
C PHE A 200 9.33 8.00 7.95
N ILE A 201 8.82 7.05 7.16
CA ILE A 201 9.38 6.74 5.85
C ILE A 201 8.96 7.79 4.83
N LEU A 202 7.65 8.04 4.69
CA LEU A 202 7.12 8.86 3.59
C LEU A 202 7.31 10.36 3.83
N GLY A 203 7.08 10.84 5.06
CA GLY A 203 7.12 12.25 5.44
C GLY A 203 8.44 12.94 5.07
N PRO A 204 9.61 12.44 5.54
CA PRO A 204 10.91 12.99 5.18
C PRO A 204 11.15 12.98 3.67
N ILE A 205 10.77 11.92 2.96
CA ILE A 205 10.95 11.84 1.50
C ILE A 205 10.11 12.91 0.77
N LEU A 206 8.86 13.13 1.20
CA LEU A 206 8.00 14.17 0.63
C LEU A 206 8.47 15.58 0.99
N LEU A 207 9.07 15.76 2.17
CA LEU A 207 9.72 17.01 2.56
C LEU A 207 10.89 17.30 1.63
N LEU A 208 11.79 16.32 1.42
CA LEU A 208 12.91 16.46 0.48
C LEU A 208 12.40 16.74 -0.95
N TYR A 209 11.32 16.08 -1.39
CA TYR A 209 10.70 16.35 -2.69
C TYR A 209 10.28 17.80 -2.86
N SER A 210 9.67 18.37 -1.82
CA SER A 210 9.17 19.74 -1.81
C SER A 210 10.32 20.75 -1.74
N VAL A 211 11.25 20.55 -0.79
CA VAL A 211 12.37 21.47 -0.53
C VAL A 211 13.35 21.53 -1.71
N PHE A 212 13.68 20.39 -2.33
CA PHE A 212 14.58 20.36 -3.49
C PHE A 212 13.90 20.72 -4.82
N GLY A 213 12.60 21.06 -4.81
CA GLY A 213 11.88 21.44 -6.02
C GLY A 213 11.92 20.35 -7.11
N ILE A 214 11.89 19.08 -6.68
CA ILE A 214 12.10 17.91 -7.56
C ILE A 214 11.05 17.85 -8.67
N ARG A 215 9.85 18.35 -8.40
CA ARG A 215 8.78 18.56 -9.37
C ARG A 215 9.26 19.23 -10.67
N HIS A 216 10.10 20.26 -10.56
CA HIS A 216 10.53 21.08 -11.69
C HIS A 216 11.87 20.63 -12.27
N SER A 217 12.88 20.41 -11.41
CA SER A 217 14.27 20.21 -11.84
C SER A 217 14.74 18.75 -11.79
N GLY A 218 13.99 17.87 -11.11
CA GLY A 218 14.44 16.54 -10.75
C GLY A 218 15.65 16.56 -9.81
N VAL A 219 16.29 15.41 -9.63
CA VAL A 219 17.52 15.29 -8.84
C VAL A 219 18.69 14.97 -9.77
N SER A 220 19.75 15.77 -9.72
CA SER A 220 21.00 15.44 -10.42
C SER A 220 21.70 14.28 -9.73
N GLY A 221 22.50 13.49 -10.46
CA GLY A 221 23.23 12.36 -9.88
C GLY A 221 24.06 12.75 -8.65
N GLY A 222 24.77 13.89 -8.72
CA GLY A 222 25.54 14.42 -7.58
C GLY A 222 24.67 14.75 -6.36
N LYS A 223 23.48 15.34 -6.55
CA LYS A 223 22.54 15.60 -5.43
C LYS A 223 22.00 14.30 -4.85
N ALA A 224 21.71 13.30 -5.67
CA ALA A 224 21.24 12.00 -5.19
C ALA A 224 22.30 11.29 -4.35
N VAL A 225 23.56 11.29 -4.81
CA VAL A 225 24.71 10.76 -4.05
C VAL A 225 24.88 11.54 -2.74
N ALA A 226 24.79 12.88 -2.77
CA ALA A 226 24.86 13.68 -1.55
C ALA A 226 23.75 13.33 -0.55
N VAL A 227 22.50 13.14 -1.01
CA VAL A 227 21.39 12.73 -0.13
C VAL A 227 21.62 11.33 0.45
N LEU A 228 22.16 10.38 -0.32
CA LEU A 228 22.51 9.06 0.19
C LEU A 228 23.64 9.11 1.22
N ILE A 229 24.67 9.93 0.98
CA ILE A 229 25.76 10.13 1.94
C ILE A 229 25.23 10.75 3.22
N ILE A 230 24.42 11.81 3.13
CA ILE A 230 23.79 12.45 4.28
C ILE A 230 22.92 11.43 5.03
N ALA A 231 22.09 10.66 4.34
CA ALA A 231 21.26 9.63 4.95
C ALA A 231 22.10 8.56 5.67
N ALA A 232 23.20 8.09 5.06
CA ALA A 232 24.10 7.13 5.68
C ALA A 232 24.80 7.69 6.92
N ILE A 233 25.27 8.95 6.86
CA ILE A 233 25.86 9.65 8.02
C ILE A 233 24.82 9.82 9.11
N THR A 234 23.61 10.27 8.78
CA THR A 234 22.51 10.42 9.74
C THR A 234 22.16 9.10 10.40
N LEU A 235 22.09 8.00 9.63
CA LEU A 235 21.86 6.65 10.18
C LEU A 235 23.00 6.23 11.10
N ALA A 236 24.26 6.45 10.73
CA ALA A 236 25.40 6.13 11.57
C ALA A 236 25.41 6.92 12.88
N VAL A 237 25.09 8.22 12.84
CA VAL A 237 25.01 9.09 14.02
C VAL A 237 23.85 8.70 14.94
N ILE A 238 22.69 8.36 14.37
CA ILE A 238 21.50 7.99 15.14
C ILE A 238 21.57 6.54 15.63
N SER A 239 22.42 5.70 15.03
CA SER A 239 22.50 4.26 15.32
C SER A 239 22.61 3.90 16.81
N PRO A 240 23.34 4.62 17.70
CA PRO A 240 23.41 4.23 19.11
C PRO A 240 22.05 4.29 19.82
N ILE A 241 21.15 5.17 19.35
CA ILE A 241 19.79 5.33 19.87
C ILE A 241 18.81 4.42 19.12
N ALA A 242 18.99 4.26 17.81
CA ALA A 242 18.08 3.47 16.97
C ALA A 242 18.29 1.96 17.08
N LEU A 243 19.52 1.49 17.27
CA LEU A 243 19.86 0.06 17.29
C LEU A 243 19.08 -0.73 18.34
N PRO A 244 18.97 -0.28 19.61
CA PRO A 244 18.18 -1.00 20.61
C PRO A 244 16.72 -1.16 20.21
N GLU A 245 16.09 -0.10 19.69
CA GLU A 245 14.69 -0.14 19.25
C GLU A 245 14.51 -1.01 18.00
N ILE A 246 15.44 -0.96 17.05
CA ILE A 246 15.37 -1.79 15.83
C ILE A 246 15.55 -3.26 16.17
N ASN A 247 16.50 -3.60 17.04
CA ASN A 247 16.70 -4.97 17.51
C ASN A 247 15.48 -5.49 18.29
N LYS A 248 14.81 -4.62 19.07
CA LYS A 248 13.53 -4.95 19.71
C LYS A 248 12.41 -5.22 18.70
N PHE A 249 12.31 -4.45 17.63
CA PHE A 249 11.34 -4.71 16.57
C PHE A 249 11.68 -5.98 15.77
N ARG A 250 12.97 -6.24 15.52
CA ARG A 250 13.44 -7.47 14.87
C ARG A 250 13.05 -8.69 15.70
N SER A 251 13.33 -8.69 16.99
CA SER A 251 13.00 -9.82 17.86
C SER A 251 11.49 -10.02 17.99
N ALA A 252 10.72 -8.94 18.17
CA ALA A 252 9.27 -9.02 18.24
C ALA A 252 8.66 -9.61 16.95
N MET A 253 9.08 -9.13 15.77
CA MET A 253 8.58 -9.67 14.50
C MET A 253 9.00 -11.13 14.27
N PHE A 254 10.22 -11.49 14.64
CA PHE A 254 10.67 -12.87 14.49
C PHE A 254 9.88 -13.86 15.34
N VAL A 255 9.52 -13.47 16.58
CA VAL A 255 8.66 -14.26 17.46
C VAL A 255 7.22 -14.33 16.94
N GLU A 256 6.67 -13.20 16.47
CA GLU A 256 5.34 -13.19 15.83
C GLU A 256 5.28 -14.10 14.60
N ASP A 257 6.41 -14.25 13.91
CA ASP A 257 6.57 -15.11 12.74
C ASP A 257 6.83 -16.59 13.10
N GLY A 258 6.89 -16.93 14.39
CA GLY A 258 7.01 -18.31 14.90
C GLY A 258 8.44 -18.79 15.15
N GLY A 259 9.43 -17.88 15.13
CA GLY A 259 10.83 -18.19 15.46
C GLY A 259 11.19 -17.96 16.94
N ASN A 260 12.33 -18.50 17.39
CA ASN A 260 12.84 -18.27 18.74
C ASN A 260 13.70 -17.00 18.81
N ILE A 261 13.63 -16.27 19.93
CA ILE A 261 14.41 -15.03 20.13
C ILE A 261 15.92 -15.26 19.99
N GLU A 262 16.39 -16.45 20.36
CA GLU A 262 17.81 -16.83 20.34
C GLU A 262 18.37 -16.95 18.91
N ASP A 263 17.52 -17.20 17.92
CA ASP A 263 17.92 -17.35 16.52
C ASP A 263 17.96 -16.01 15.76
N VAL A 264 17.65 -14.89 16.42
CA VAL A 264 17.61 -13.57 15.80
C VAL A 264 19.02 -12.99 15.70
N GLU A 265 19.53 -12.85 14.48
CA GLU A 265 20.75 -12.08 14.23
C GLU A 265 20.51 -10.59 14.57
N LEU A 266 21.06 -10.16 15.70
CA LEU A 266 21.01 -8.77 16.15
C LEU A 266 22.09 -7.94 15.44
N ILE A 267 21.77 -6.68 15.16
CA ILE A 267 22.72 -5.73 14.56
C ILE A 267 23.55 -5.13 15.70
N GLY A 268 24.86 -5.37 15.69
CA GLY A 268 25.77 -5.01 16.78
C GLY A 268 26.47 -3.67 16.57
N SER A 269 26.70 -3.25 15.32
CA SER A 269 27.49 -2.05 15.03
C SER A 269 26.80 -1.05 14.08
N PRO A 270 27.16 0.25 14.14
CA PRO A 270 26.69 1.26 13.16
C PRO A 270 27.04 0.90 11.71
N GLY A 271 28.18 0.25 11.49
CA GLY A 271 28.61 -0.21 10.17
C GLY A 271 27.72 -1.34 9.64
N GLU A 272 27.46 -2.35 10.48
CA GLU A 272 26.51 -3.43 10.17
C GLU A 272 25.10 -2.89 9.93
N PHE A 273 24.69 -1.85 10.67
CA PHE A 273 23.38 -1.24 10.51
C PHE A 273 23.16 -0.67 9.11
N VAL A 274 24.14 0.12 8.63
CA VAL A 274 24.09 0.72 7.29
C VAL A 274 24.21 -0.37 6.22
N ALA A 275 25.14 -1.32 6.37
CA ALA A 275 25.35 -2.40 5.42
C ALA A 275 24.10 -3.30 5.30
N SER A 276 23.56 -3.72 6.44
CA SER A 276 22.33 -4.52 6.51
C SER A 276 21.16 -3.77 5.93
N GLY A 277 21.04 -2.45 6.14
CA GLY A 277 19.97 -1.66 5.55
C GLY A 277 19.97 -1.67 4.03
N LEU A 278 21.15 -1.54 3.41
CA LEU A 278 21.30 -1.56 1.96
C LEU A 278 21.00 -2.94 1.36
N VAL A 279 21.58 -4.00 1.92
CA VAL A 279 21.38 -5.37 1.43
C VAL A 279 19.94 -5.82 1.65
N SER A 280 19.41 -5.58 2.84
CA SER A 280 18.06 -6.01 3.22
C SER A 280 16.98 -5.29 2.40
N GLY A 281 17.19 -4.03 2.00
CA GLY A 281 16.23 -3.33 1.15
C GLY A 281 16.07 -3.96 -0.24
N ILE A 282 17.18 -4.38 -0.86
CA ILE A 282 17.15 -5.07 -2.16
C ILE A 282 16.53 -6.45 -2.00
N TYR A 283 16.93 -7.20 -0.97
CA TYR A 283 16.36 -8.52 -0.69
C TYR A 283 14.86 -8.43 -0.39
N PHE A 284 14.42 -7.43 0.36
CA PHE A 284 13.00 -7.19 0.68
C PHE A 284 12.17 -6.90 -0.58
N LEU A 285 12.73 -6.22 -1.57
CA LEU A 285 12.09 -6.06 -2.88
C LEU A 285 11.95 -7.41 -3.61
N ALA A 286 12.92 -8.31 -3.46
CA ALA A 286 13.03 -9.52 -4.26
C ALA A 286 12.42 -10.80 -3.63
N LYS A 287 12.22 -10.82 -2.31
CA LYS A 287 11.67 -12.00 -1.61
C LYS A 287 10.14 -12.13 -1.73
N PRO A 288 9.56 -13.34 -1.65
CA PRO A 288 10.25 -14.62 -1.69
C PRO A 288 10.73 -14.96 -3.11
N PHE A 289 11.86 -15.64 -3.20
CA PHE A 289 12.27 -16.32 -4.43
C PHE A 289 11.56 -17.67 -4.59
N LEU A 290 11.52 -18.21 -5.81
CA LEU A 290 10.85 -19.49 -6.10
C LEU A 290 11.38 -20.65 -5.24
N TRP A 291 12.68 -20.65 -4.92
CA TRP A 291 13.32 -21.68 -4.10
C TRP A 291 13.16 -21.48 -2.59
N GLU A 292 12.68 -20.31 -2.15
CA GLU A 292 12.40 -20.00 -0.74
C GLU A 292 10.95 -20.37 -0.35
N ALA A 293 10.11 -20.69 -1.34
CA ALA A 293 8.71 -20.99 -1.12
C ALA A 293 8.53 -22.37 -0.44
N SER A 294 7.97 -22.37 0.76
CA SER A 294 7.65 -23.59 1.52
C SER A 294 6.20 -24.06 1.34
N ASN A 295 5.33 -23.23 0.74
CA ASN A 295 3.94 -23.58 0.51
C ASN A 295 3.39 -23.01 -0.83
N PRO A 296 2.23 -23.48 -1.32
CA PRO A 296 1.68 -23.06 -2.61
C PRO A 296 1.36 -21.56 -2.70
N LEU A 297 0.93 -20.93 -1.59
CA LEU A 297 0.66 -19.48 -1.56
C LEU A 297 1.95 -18.69 -1.72
N GLN A 298 3.04 -19.11 -1.07
CA GLN A 298 4.36 -18.50 -1.24
C GLN A 298 4.89 -18.68 -2.66
N LEU A 299 4.59 -19.80 -3.32
CA LEU A 299 4.98 -20.01 -4.72
C LEU A 299 4.26 -19.02 -5.66
N ILE A 300 2.95 -18.80 -5.44
CA ILE A 300 2.18 -17.78 -6.17
C ILE A 300 2.76 -16.39 -5.91
N GLN A 301 3.08 -16.07 -4.65
CA GLN A 301 3.71 -14.79 -4.28
C GLN A 301 5.09 -14.61 -4.93
N ALA A 302 5.91 -15.66 -5.00
CA ALA A 302 7.22 -15.62 -5.64
C ALA A 302 7.09 -15.39 -7.16
N ALA A 303 6.16 -16.09 -7.83
CA ALA A 303 5.88 -15.89 -9.25
C ALA A 303 5.36 -14.48 -9.56
N GLU A 304 4.43 -13.97 -8.74
CA GLU A 304 3.97 -12.58 -8.79
C GLU A 304 5.16 -11.62 -8.63
N ASN A 305 6.04 -11.86 -7.67
CA ASN A 305 7.16 -10.97 -7.41
C ASN A 305 8.14 -10.92 -8.57
N MET A 306 8.44 -12.06 -9.20
CA MET A 306 9.28 -12.09 -10.41
C MET A 306 8.68 -11.25 -11.54
N LEU A 307 7.37 -11.33 -11.75
CA LEU A 307 6.67 -10.51 -12.74
C LEU A 307 6.73 -9.02 -12.40
N VAL A 308 6.55 -8.66 -11.13
CA VAL A 308 6.65 -7.28 -10.65
C VAL A 308 8.07 -6.75 -10.82
N LEU A 309 9.11 -7.50 -10.45
CA LEU A 309 10.51 -7.11 -10.64
C LEU A 309 10.84 -6.88 -12.11
N LEU A 310 10.39 -7.77 -12.99
CA LEU A 310 10.55 -7.61 -14.43
C LEU A 310 9.87 -6.31 -14.91
N LEU A 311 8.63 -6.07 -14.47
CA LEU A 311 7.90 -4.84 -14.83
C LEU A 311 8.62 -3.59 -14.33
N LEU A 312 9.10 -3.59 -13.09
CA LEU A 312 9.86 -2.49 -12.51
C LEU A 312 11.14 -2.22 -13.31
N ALA A 313 11.89 -3.27 -13.67
CA ALA A 313 13.09 -3.14 -14.49
C ALA A 313 12.78 -2.53 -15.88
N LEU A 314 11.67 -2.93 -16.51
CA LEU A 314 11.22 -2.35 -17.78
C LEU A 314 10.81 -0.87 -17.64
N ILE A 315 10.06 -0.53 -16.59
CA ILE A 315 9.66 0.86 -16.30
C ILE A 315 10.90 1.74 -16.08
N VAL A 316 11.84 1.28 -15.24
CA VAL A 316 13.09 1.98 -14.95
C VAL A 316 13.90 2.19 -16.22
N ARG A 317 14.05 1.15 -17.07
CA ARG A 317 14.78 1.25 -18.34
C ARG A 317 14.20 2.31 -19.26
N VAL A 318 12.87 2.39 -19.37
CA VAL A 318 12.20 3.40 -20.22
C VAL A 318 12.31 4.79 -19.59
N ALA A 319 12.00 4.92 -18.30
CA ALA A 319 12.07 6.18 -17.58
C ALA A 319 13.49 6.79 -17.57
N TRP A 320 14.53 5.95 -17.51
CA TRP A 320 15.93 6.38 -17.53
C TRP A 320 16.30 7.06 -18.85
N LYS A 321 15.73 6.58 -19.97
CA LYS A 321 15.94 7.19 -21.29
C LYS A 321 15.16 8.49 -21.48
N GLN A 322 14.02 8.65 -20.80
CA GLN A 322 13.15 9.82 -20.99
C GLN A 322 13.48 10.95 -20.01
N VAL A 323 13.44 10.68 -18.69
CA VAL A 323 13.56 11.70 -17.64
C VAL A 323 14.39 11.17 -16.46
N PRO A 324 15.71 10.92 -16.64
CA PRO A 324 16.55 10.27 -15.64
C PRO A 324 16.61 11.03 -14.31
N ARG A 325 16.54 12.36 -14.34
CA ARG A 325 16.59 13.20 -13.11
C ARG A 325 15.37 13.00 -12.21
N LYS A 326 14.17 12.82 -12.77
CA LYS A 326 12.97 12.53 -11.97
C LYS A 326 12.96 11.08 -11.50
N LEU A 327 13.40 10.16 -12.36
CA LEU A 327 13.55 8.75 -11.99
C LEU A 327 14.50 8.56 -10.80
N MET A 328 15.61 9.31 -10.76
CA MET A 328 16.59 9.21 -9.67
C MET A 328 15.95 9.45 -8.29
N PHE A 329 15.03 10.41 -8.19
CA PHE A 329 14.28 10.62 -6.94
C PHE A 329 13.42 9.42 -6.58
N TRP A 330 12.70 8.84 -7.54
CA TRP A 330 11.83 7.70 -7.28
C TRP A 330 12.62 6.43 -6.92
N LEU A 331 13.82 6.25 -7.50
CA LEU A 331 14.73 5.18 -7.11
C LEU A 331 15.25 5.39 -5.69
N LEU A 332 15.59 6.62 -5.32
CA LEU A 332 15.95 6.98 -3.94
C LEU A 332 14.79 6.71 -2.97
N PHE A 333 13.56 7.09 -3.34
CA PHE A 333 12.35 6.78 -2.57
C PHE A 333 12.21 5.27 -2.31
N MET A 334 12.35 4.45 -3.34
CA MET A 334 12.26 2.99 -3.20
C MET A 334 13.39 2.45 -2.32
N ALA A 335 14.63 2.88 -2.56
CA ALA A 335 15.78 2.40 -1.79
C ALA A 335 15.63 2.71 -0.29
N LEU A 336 15.24 3.94 0.06
CA LEU A 336 15.04 4.36 1.46
C LEU A 336 13.82 3.69 2.09
N ALA A 337 12.72 3.53 1.37
CA ALA A 337 11.52 2.92 1.93
C ALA A 337 11.70 1.43 2.21
N LEU A 338 12.36 0.71 1.29
CA LEU A 338 12.53 -0.73 1.43
C LEU A 338 13.67 -1.10 2.37
N SER A 339 14.69 -0.25 2.55
CA SER A 339 15.76 -0.51 3.54
C SER A 339 15.21 -0.55 4.97
N VAL A 340 14.34 0.39 5.34
CA VAL A 340 13.72 0.43 6.68
C VAL A 340 12.92 -0.85 6.96
N TYR A 341 12.13 -1.32 5.99
CA TYR A 341 11.36 -2.55 6.17
C TYR A 341 12.18 -3.83 6.05
N GLY A 342 13.18 -3.85 5.17
CA GLY A 342 14.09 -4.99 5.03
C GLY A 342 14.84 -5.29 6.32
N LEU A 343 15.10 -4.26 7.14
CA LEU A 343 15.78 -4.41 8.43
C LEU A 343 14.95 -5.08 9.51
N VAL A 344 13.62 -5.11 9.42
CA VAL A 344 12.77 -5.57 10.54
C VAL A 344 11.84 -6.73 10.16
N VAL A 345 11.51 -6.91 8.89
CA VAL A 345 10.52 -7.91 8.45
C VAL A 345 11.18 -9.18 7.97
N PHE A 346 10.92 -10.30 8.65
CA PHE A 346 11.43 -11.62 8.27
C PHE A 346 10.43 -12.40 7.40
N ASN A 347 9.17 -12.51 7.82
CA ASN A 347 8.13 -13.26 7.11
C ASN A 347 7.79 -12.75 5.70
N TYR A 348 7.61 -13.71 4.78
CA TYR A 348 7.33 -13.44 3.37
C TYR A 348 5.95 -12.82 3.12
N GLY A 349 4.92 -13.27 3.84
CA GLY A 349 3.57 -12.70 3.78
C GLY A 349 3.53 -11.26 4.30
N THR A 350 4.19 -11.00 5.43
CA THR A 350 4.34 -9.64 5.99
C THR A 350 5.14 -8.74 5.05
N ALA A 351 6.19 -9.28 4.41
CA ALA A 351 6.98 -8.54 3.44
C ALA A 351 6.16 -8.14 2.20
N ALA A 352 5.39 -9.06 1.63
CA ALA A 352 4.49 -8.75 0.52
C ALA A 352 3.45 -7.68 0.90
N ARG A 353 2.86 -7.80 2.10
CA ARG A 353 1.91 -6.83 2.69
C ARG A 353 2.50 -5.43 2.84
N TYR A 354 3.75 -5.32 3.31
CA TYR A 354 4.35 -4.00 3.55
C TYR A 354 5.02 -3.40 2.32
N ARG A 355 5.37 -4.22 1.33
CA ARG A 355 5.98 -3.78 0.08
C ARG A 355 4.99 -3.18 -0.91
N TYR A 356 3.79 -3.77 -1.04
CA TYR A 356 2.86 -3.41 -2.13
C TYR A 356 2.54 -1.90 -2.22
N PRO A 357 2.35 -1.13 -1.10
CA PRO A 357 2.02 0.28 -1.20
C PRO A 357 3.15 1.08 -1.87
N PHE A 358 4.41 0.78 -1.52
CA PHE A 358 5.58 1.46 -2.08
C PHE A 358 5.76 1.12 -3.56
N VAL A 359 5.58 -0.14 -3.94
CA VAL A 359 5.65 -0.57 -5.34
C VAL A 359 4.58 0.13 -6.18
N VAL A 360 3.34 0.21 -5.69
CA VAL A 360 2.26 0.88 -6.41
C VAL A 360 2.54 2.39 -6.55
N ILE A 361 2.97 3.06 -5.48
CA ILE A 361 3.38 4.47 -5.53
C ILE A 361 4.48 4.66 -6.58
N PHE A 362 5.52 3.83 -6.55
CA PHE A 362 6.59 3.90 -7.52
C PHE A 362 6.08 3.74 -8.96
N VAL A 363 5.30 2.69 -9.26
CA VAL A 363 4.76 2.47 -10.61
C VAL A 363 3.86 3.62 -11.06
N LEU A 364 2.94 4.08 -10.21
CA LEU A 364 2.02 5.17 -10.53
C LEU A 364 2.78 6.45 -10.87
N PHE A 365 3.65 6.91 -9.98
CA PHE A 365 4.24 8.23 -10.09
C PHE A 365 5.47 8.26 -10.98
N VAL A 366 6.26 7.19 -11.11
CA VAL A 366 7.31 7.10 -12.13
C VAL A 366 6.67 7.15 -13.51
N CYS A 367 5.61 6.39 -13.76
CA CYS A 367 4.94 6.42 -15.05
C CYS A 367 4.34 7.81 -15.34
N ALA A 368 3.74 8.45 -14.33
CA ALA A 368 3.14 9.77 -14.49
C ALA A 368 4.17 10.89 -14.70
N ASP A 369 5.30 10.87 -13.98
CA ASP A 369 6.32 11.93 -14.01
C ASP A 369 7.37 11.77 -15.11
N CYS A 370 7.67 10.53 -15.48
CA CYS A 370 8.60 10.18 -16.54
C CYS A 370 7.89 9.80 -17.84
N GLU A 371 6.59 10.04 -17.95
CA GLU A 371 5.76 9.83 -19.15
C GLU A 371 5.82 8.42 -19.77
N VAL A 372 6.01 7.39 -18.93
CA VAL A 372 6.10 6.00 -19.37
C VAL A 372 4.72 5.49 -19.79
N ARG A 373 4.49 5.42 -21.11
CA ARG A 373 3.20 4.98 -21.70
C ARG A 373 3.24 3.60 -22.35
N ARG A 374 4.39 3.17 -22.86
CA ARG A 374 4.59 1.89 -23.57
C ARG A 374 6.02 1.38 -23.34
N PHE A 375 6.18 0.06 -23.27
CA PHE A 375 7.51 -0.57 -23.13
C PHE A 375 8.24 -0.73 -24.47
N LEU A 376 7.48 -0.92 -25.55
CA LEU A 376 7.99 -1.10 -26.91
C LEU A 376 7.46 0.03 -27.80
N SER A 377 8.28 0.49 -28.75
CA SER A 377 7.94 1.50 -29.76
C SER A 377 6.96 1.00 -30.83
N VAL A 378 6.31 -0.15 -30.62
CA VAL A 378 5.33 -0.67 -31.57
C VAL A 378 4.08 0.22 -31.52
N SER A 379 3.88 0.93 -32.62
CA SER A 379 2.77 1.82 -32.86
C SER A 379 1.48 1.01 -33.01
N PHE A 380 0.78 0.74 -31.91
CA PHE A 380 -0.67 0.51 -32.01
C PHE A 380 -1.32 1.85 -32.37
N ARG A 381 -1.54 2.06 -33.67
CA ARG A 381 -2.44 3.06 -34.26
C ARG A 381 -3.82 2.83 -33.64
N GLY A 382 -4.19 3.65 -32.67
CA GLY A 382 -5.50 3.55 -32.02
C GLY A 382 -5.67 4.51 -30.85
N TRP A 383 -4.58 4.92 -30.21
CA TRP A 383 -4.64 5.88 -29.11
C TRP A 383 -4.49 7.33 -29.59
N ARG A 384 -5.50 7.87 -30.28
CA ARG A 384 -5.68 9.32 -30.40
C ARG A 384 -6.60 9.79 -29.27
N ARG A 385 -6.04 10.45 -28.25
CA ARG A 385 -6.86 11.30 -27.36
C ARG A 385 -7.04 12.64 -28.05
N SER A 386 -8.28 12.95 -28.40
CA SER A 386 -8.75 14.29 -28.72
C SER A 386 -8.66 15.19 -27.48
N GLY A 387 -8.03 16.36 -27.64
CA GLY A 387 -8.24 17.52 -26.76
C GLY A 387 -7.32 17.63 -25.55
N LEU A 388 -6.07 18.04 -25.77
CA LEU A 388 -5.32 18.82 -24.78
C LEU A 388 -5.23 20.26 -25.32
N ARG A 389 -6.21 21.10 -24.99
CA ARG A 389 -5.99 22.54 -24.87
C ARG A 389 -5.38 22.76 -23.50
N ARG A 390 -4.06 23.01 -23.45
CA ARG A 390 -3.45 23.74 -22.33
C ARG A 390 -3.88 25.19 -22.49
N THR A 391 -4.76 25.69 -21.63
CA THR A 391 -4.80 27.13 -21.36
C THR A 391 -3.68 27.42 -20.35
N ALA A 392 -2.95 28.48 -20.67
CA ALA A 392 -1.76 28.98 -19.99
C ALA A 392 -1.99 29.31 -18.51
#